data_AF-A0A2V2Z031-F1
#
_entry.id   AF-A0A2V2Z031-F1
#
_cell.length_a   1.000
_cell.length_b   1.000
_cell.length_c   1.000
_cell.angle_alpha   90.00
_cell.angle_beta   90.00
_cell.angle_gamma   90.00
#
_symmetry.space_group_name_H-M   'P 1'
#
loop_
_entity.id
_entity.type
_entity.pdbx_description
1 polymer ?
#
loop_
_entity_poly.entity_id
_entity_poly.type
_entity_poly.pdbx_seq_one_letter_code
_entity_poly.pdbx_strand_id
1 'polypeptide(L)' 'MNLSKTHIAVVTLVAIGMLLFDWRGLTDIRTKIAYFSLYIPGFTLAILLIIYPNLPGPVQWMRPLFAPLAKLLFKS' A
#
# COMPACT_ATOMS: atom_id res chain seq x y z
N MET A 1 -0.22 18.74 15.15
CA MET A 1 0.67 18.78 13.96
C MET A 1 1.97 17.98 14.08
N ASN A 2 2.49 17.63 15.27
CA ASN A 2 3.73 16.82 15.40
C ASN A 2 3.53 15.30 15.21
N LEU A 3 2.32 14.79 15.44
CA LEU A 3 2.01 13.37 15.27
C LEU A 3 2.10 12.95 13.80
N SER A 4 1.47 13.65 12.86
CA SER A 4 1.56 13.26 11.43
C SER A 4 3.00 13.21 10.90
N LYS A 5 3.86 14.15 11.31
CA LYS A 5 5.29 14.18 10.92
C LYS A 5 6.08 12.99 11.44
N THR A 6 5.82 12.56 12.67
CA THR A 6 6.48 11.38 13.26
C THR A 6 6.05 10.09 12.58
N HIS A 7 4.77 9.93 12.24
CA HIS A 7 4.30 8.77 11.47
C HIS A 7 4.92 8.71 10.06
N ILE A 8 5.04 9.86 9.36
CA ILE A 8 5.69 9.93 8.04
C ILE A 8 7.17 9.53 8.14
N ALA A 9 7.87 10.03 9.17
CA ALA A 9 9.28 9.70 9.38
C ALA A 9 9.48 8.19 9.65
N VAL A 10 8.64 7.60 10.50
CA VAL A 10 8.68 6.15 10.79
C VAL A 10 8.40 5.33 9.53
N VAL A 11 7.34 5.66 8.78
CA VAL A 11 6.99 4.92 7.56
C VAL A 11 8.08 5.06 6.50
N THR A 12 8.66 6.25 6.34
CA THR A 12 9.78 6.47 5.43
C THR A 12 11.02 5.67 5.83
N LEU A 13 11.35 5.63 7.12
CA LEU A 13 12.49 4.89 7.64
C LEU A 13 12.33 3.38 7.43
N VAL A 14 11.14 2.85 7.72
CA VAL A 14 10.81 1.43 7.48
C VAL A 14 10.85 1.11 5.99
N ALA A 15 10.28 1.97 5.15
CA ALA A 15 10.28 1.81 3.69
C ALA A 15 11.73 1.73 3.16
N ILE A 16 12.59 2.68 3.54
CA ILE A 16 14.01 2.65 3.16
C ILE A 16 14.69 1.36 3.65
N GLY A 17 14.40 0.92 4.87
CA GLY A 17 14.91 -0.34 5.41
C GLY A 17 14.52 -1.56 4.57
N MET A 18 13.23 -1.66 4.19
CA MET A 18 12.74 -2.71 3.29
C MET A 18 13.43 -2.65 1.94
N LEU A 19 13.53 -1.46 1.33
CA LEU A 19 14.18 -1.29 0.04
C LEU A 19 15.64 -1.73 0.07
N LEU A 20 16.40 -1.38 1.12
CA LEU A 20 17.81 -1.77 1.26
C LEU A 20 17.98 -3.27 1.52
N PHE A 21 17.05 -3.89 2.26
CA PHE A 21 17.05 -5.32 2.51
C PHE A 21 16.77 -6.10 1.21
N ASP A 22 15.70 -5.74 0.49
CA ASP A 22 15.28 -6.42 -0.73
C ASP A 22 16.25 -6.17 -1.89
N TRP A 23 16.90 -5.00 -1.95
CA TRP A 23 17.89 -4.68 -2.97
C TRP A 23 19.04 -5.70 -3.05
N ARG A 24 19.42 -6.32 -1.92
CA ARG A 24 20.46 -7.36 -1.90
C ARG A 24 20.04 -8.66 -2.61
N GLY A 25 18.74 -8.95 -2.64
CA GLY A 25 18.18 -10.13 -3.31
C GLY A 25 17.81 -9.90 -4.77
N LEU A 26 17.70 -8.65 -5.22
CA LEU A 26 17.30 -8.28 -6.57
C LEU A 26 18.50 -8.22 -7.52
N THR A 27 18.83 -9.35 -8.16
CA THR A 27 19.94 -9.46 -9.11
C THR A 27 19.57 -9.02 -10.52
N ASP A 28 18.37 -9.38 -11.01
CA ASP A 28 17.93 -9.09 -12.37
C ASP A 28 17.15 -7.76 -12.50
N ILE A 29 17.34 -7.06 -13.62
CA ILE A 29 16.73 -5.76 -13.88
C ILE A 29 15.21 -5.85 -14.08
N ARG A 30 14.71 -6.96 -14.65
CA ARG A 30 13.26 -7.17 -14.80
C ARG A 30 12.59 -7.31 -13.44
N THR A 31 13.23 -8.04 -12.53
CA THR A 31 12.76 -8.21 -11.15
C THR A 31 12.81 -6.90 -10.39
N LYS A 32 13.84 -6.07 -10.59
CA LYS A 32 13.87 -4.71 -10.03
C LYS A 32 12.70 -3.86 -10.51
N ILE A 33 12.43 -3.86 -11.82
CA ILE A 33 11.31 -3.09 -12.38
C ILE A 33 9.97 -3.57 -11.80
N ALA A 34 9.75 -4.90 -11.71
CA ALA A 34 8.55 -5.47 -11.12
C ALA A 34 8.42 -5.16 -9.61
N TYR A 35 9.53 -5.15 -8.89
CA TYR A 35 9.54 -4.74 -7.49
C TYR A 35 9.17 -3.26 -7.34
N PHE A 36 9.79 -2.38 -8.12
CA PHE A 36 9.51 -0.94 -8.07
C PHE A 36 8.08 -0.59 -8.49
N SER A 37 7.51 -1.33 -9.46
CA SER A 37 6.15 -1.10 -9.92
C SER A 37 5.10 -1.40 -8.85
N LEU A 38 5.41 -2.26 -7.86
CA LEU A 38 4.55 -2.52 -6.69
C LEU A 38 4.92 -1.63 -5.50
N TYR A 39 6.22 -1.41 -5.30
CA TYR A 39 6.74 -0.68 -4.16
C TYR A 39 6.38 0.80 -4.19
N ILE A 40 6.50 1.47 -5.35
CA ILE A 40 6.20 2.91 -5.48
C ILE A 40 4.73 3.21 -5.19
N PRO A 41 3.74 2.50 -5.79
CA PRO A 41 2.33 2.70 -5.46
C PRO A 41 2.03 2.38 -3.99
N GLY A 42 2.60 1.30 -3.43
CA GLY A 42 2.38 0.93 -2.03
C GLY A 42 2.89 2.01 -1.06
N PHE A 43 4.09 2.53 -1.29
CA PHE A 43 4.66 3.63 -0.50
C PHE A 43 3.84 4.91 -0.63
N THR A 44 3.40 5.24 -1.85
CA THR A 44 2.54 6.40 -2.12
C THR A 44 1.22 6.27 -1.36
N LEU A 45 0.62 5.08 -1.36
CA LEU A 45 -0.61 4.80 -0.64
C LEU A 45 -0.43 4.97 0.88
N ALA A 46 0.70 4.50 1.41
CA ALA A 46 1.02 4.63 2.83
C ALA A 46 1.14 6.10 3.24
N ILE A 47 1.81 6.94 2.45
CA ILE A 47 1.88 8.39 2.70
C ILE A 47 0.47 9.01 2.62
N LEU A 48 -0.29 8.64 1.59
CA LEU A 48 -1.62 9.19 1.36
C LEU A 48 -2.57 8.91 2.53
N LEU A 49 -2.50 7.71 3.12
CA LEU A 49 -3.29 7.33 4.30
C LEU A 49 -2.89 8.10 5.57
N ILE A 50 -1.63 8.51 5.71
CA ILE A 50 -1.21 9.35 6.84
C ILE A 50 -1.73 10.78 6.71
N ILE A 51 -1.81 11.31 5.48
CA ILE A 51 -2.34 12.65 5.21
C ILE A 51 -3.87 12.65 5.29
N TYR A 52 -4.50 11.60 4.77
CA TYR A 52 -5.95 11.43 4.70
C TYR A 52 -6.37 10.12 5.38
N PRO A 53 -6.44 10.09 6.73
CA PRO A 53 -6.75 8.87 7.48
C PRO A 53 -8.16 8.33 7.22
N ASN A 54 -9.06 9.17 6.70
CA ASN A 54 -10.44 8.80 6.36
C ASN A 54 -10.62 8.43 4.88
N LEU A 55 -9.54 8.33 4.08
CA LEU A 55 -9.67 7.91 2.70
C LEU A 55 -10.20 6.46 2.68
N PRO A 56 -11.31 6.17 1.99
CA PRO A 56 -11.80 4.80 1.89
C PRO A 56 -10.74 3.95 1.21
N GLY A 57 -10.33 2.85 1.86
CA GLY A 57 -9.29 1.98 1.34
C GLY A 57 -9.70 1.31 0.02
N PRO A 58 -8.76 0.73 -0.74
CA PRO A 58 -9.06 0.07 -2.02
C PRO A 58 -10.16 -1.00 -1.90
N VAL A 59 -10.20 -1.69 -0.75
CA VAL A 59 -11.24 -2.68 -0.43
C VAL A 59 -12.63 -2.04 -0.32
N GLN A 60 -12.75 -0.81 0.20
CA GLN A 60 -14.01 -0.07 0.21
C GLN A 60 -14.45 0.35 -1.19
N TRP A 61 -13.50 0.61 -2.10
CA TRP A 61 -13.82 0.90 -3.50
C TRP A 61 -14.26 -0.35 -4.26
N MET A 62 -13.81 -1.53 -3.82
CA MET A 62 -14.22 -2.82 -4.35
C MET A 62 -15.60 -3.25 -3.82
N ARG A 63 -16.05 -2.75 -2.66
CA ARG A 63 -17.36 -3.13 -2.08
C ARG A 63 -18.55 -3.07 -3.06
N PRO A 64 -18.72 -2.04 -3.92
CA PRO A 64 -19.82 -2.00 -4.89
C PRO A 64 -19.74 -3.13 -5.92
N LEU A 65 -18.52 -3.57 -6.28
CA LEU A 65 -18.29 -4.67 -7.21
C LEU A 65 -18.62 -6.03 -6.58
N PHE A 66 -18.28 -6.23 -5.29
CA PHE A 66 -18.53 -7.49 -4.59
C PHE A 66 -19.91 -7.56 -3.92
N ALA A 67 -20.60 -6.45 -3.71
CA ALA A 67 -21.95 -6.40 -3.15
C ALA A 67 -22.98 -7.28 -3.90
N PRO A 68 -23.06 -7.28 -5.25
CA PRO A 68 -23.99 -8.16 -5.97
C PRO A 68 -23.63 -9.65 -5.81
N LEU A 69 -22.34 -9.99 -5.85
CA LEU A 69 -21.84 -11.36 -5.64
C LEU A 69 -22.14 -11.85 -4.22
N ALA A 70 -21.91 -11.03 -3.20
CA ALA A 70 -22.26 -11.33 -1.83
C ALA A 70 -23.77 -11.57 -1.65
N LYS A 71 -24.61 -10.76 -2.31
CA LYS A 71 -26.06 -10.92 -2.28
C LYS A 71 -26.54 -12.22 -2.94
N LEU A 72 -25.82 -12.75 -3.93
CA LEU A 72 -26.10 -14.06 -4.51
C LEU A 72 -25.62 -15.22 -3.63
N LEU A 73 -24.47 -15.04 -2.96
CA LEU A 73 -23.81 -16.08 -2.18
C LEU A 73 -24.41 -16.26 -0.78
N PHE A 74 -24.87 -15.17 -0.15
CA PHE A 74 -25.53 -15.19 1.16
C PHE A 74 -27.06 -15.22 1.09
N LYS A 75 -27.64 -15.31 -0.11
CA LYS A 75 -29.06 -15.61 -0.30
C LYS A 75 -29.26 -17.12 -0.27
N SER A 76 -29.16 -17.68 0.94
CA SER A 76 -29.75 -18.96 1.32
C SER A 76 -31.06 -18.71 2.07
#